data_AF-D3RWB6-F1
#
_entry.id   AF-D3RWB6-F1
#
_cell.length_a   1.000
_cell.length_b   1.000
_cell.length_c   1.000
_cell.angle_alpha   90.00
_cell.angle_beta   90.00
_cell.angle_gamma   90.00
#
_symmetry.space_group_name_H-M   'P 1'
#
loop_
_entity.id
_entity.type
_entity.pdbx_description
1 polymer ?
#
loop_
_entity_poly.entity_id
_entity_poly.type
_entity_poly.pdbx_seq_one_letter_code
_entity_poly.pdbx_strand_id
1 'polypeptide(L)'
;MSRFEPMRRWVKRLVLGLMMVPLVWPLRLMGEPTESDRPPYQVTPIGRVRVIDGRPHLDIDPRYQPALLGLESGARIWVLYWLDRNDAPEPRSRLQVHPRGNPANPLQGVFATRAPLRPNPIGLSQCRILAIEGASITVDRLDAWNETPILDIKPVLADE
;
A
#
# COMPACT_ATOMS: atom_id res chain seq x y z
N MET A 1 -60.44 -60.51 -10.02
CA MET A 1 -59.02 -60.38 -9.63
C MET A 1 -58.99 -59.67 -8.28
N SER A 2 -59.08 -60.44 -7.20
CA SER A 2 -57.97 -60.72 -6.27
C SER A 2 -57.54 -59.47 -5.50
N ARG A 3 -58.20 -59.14 -4.37
CA ARG A 3 -57.85 -59.58 -2.97
C ARG A 3 -56.61 -58.79 -2.47
N PHE A 4 -56.53 -58.14 -1.32
CA PHE A 4 -57.16 -58.25 0.01
C PHE A 4 -56.76 -56.99 0.82
N GLU A 5 -57.67 -56.39 1.59
CA GLU A 5 -57.38 -55.73 2.89
C GLU A 5 -57.23 -56.84 3.98
N PRO A 6 -56.65 -56.67 5.20
CA PRO A 6 -57.03 -55.59 6.14
C PRO A 6 -56.06 -55.16 7.29
N MET A 7 -56.47 -54.05 7.90
CA MET A 7 -56.35 -53.59 9.29
C MET A 7 -56.19 -54.65 10.42
N ARG A 8 -55.24 -54.43 11.38
CA ARG A 8 -55.46 -54.39 12.87
C ARG A 8 -54.20 -54.52 13.75
N ARG A 9 -54.06 -53.52 14.65
CA ARG A 9 -53.77 -53.54 16.12
C ARG A 9 -52.47 -54.12 16.72
N TRP A 10 -51.76 -53.20 17.40
CA TRP A 10 -51.21 -53.23 18.78
C TRP A 10 -50.45 -54.48 19.28
N VAL A 11 -49.17 -54.29 19.67
CA VAL A 11 -48.59 -54.70 20.98
C VAL A 11 -47.14 -54.16 21.15
N LYS A 12 -47.02 -53.16 22.05
CA LYS A 12 -46.01 -52.98 23.13
C LYS A 12 -44.55 -52.52 22.85
N ARG A 13 -44.21 -51.45 23.62
CA ARG A 13 -42.93 -51.03 24.25
C ARG A 13 -42.05 -50.06 23.43
N LEU A 14 -41.99 -48.76 23.78
CA LEU A 14 -41.15 -48.14 24.84
C LEU A 14 -39.67 -48.51 24.62
N VAL A 15 -38.76 -47.60 24.25
CA VAL A 15 -38.01 -46.72 25.17
C VAL A 15 -37.25 -45.65 24.36
N LEU A 16 -37.53 -44.38 24.66
CA LEU A 16 -36.59 -43.31 25.02
C LEU A 16 -35.31 -43.13 24.18
N GLY A 17 -35.23 -42.01 23.46
CA GLY A 17 -34.00 -41.57 22.78
C GLY A 17 -34.13 -40.13 22.25
N LEU A 18 -34.47 -39.19 23.14
CA LEU A 18 -34.36 -37.76 22.86
C LEU A 18 -32.87 -37.39 22.75
N MET A 19 -32.25 -37.58 21.59
CA MET A 19 -30.99 -36.89 21.29
C MET A 19 -31.31 -35.43 21.01
N MET A 20 -31.41 -34.65 22.08
CA MET A 20 -31.10 -33.23 22.08
C MET A 20 -29.69 -33.10 21.49
N VAL A 21 -29.59 -32.80 20.19
CA VAL A 21 -28.37 -32.24 19.62
C VAL A 21 -28.28 -30.84 20.25
N PRO A 22 -27.29 -30.55 21.12
CA PRO A 22 -27.17 -29.20 21.62
C PRO A 22 -26.87 -28.31 20.42
N LEU A 23 -27.78 -27.38 20.15
CA LEU A 23 -27.65 -26.25 19.23
C LEU A 23 -26.63 -25.26 19.80
N VAL A 24 -25.43 -25.73 20.05
CA VAL A 24 -24.23 -24.94 20.32
C VAL A 24 -23.14 -25.61 19.50
N TRP A 25 -23.33 -25.55 18.17
CA TRP A 25 -22.22 -25.72 17.24
C TRP A 25 -21.14 -24.71 17.65
N PRO A 26 -19.86 -25.08 17.75
CA PRO A 26 -18.86 -24.19 18.30
C PRO A 26 -18.75 -22.96 17.41
N LEU A 27 -19.16 -21.80 17.93
CA LEU A 27 -18.90 -20.46 17.39
C LEU A 27 -17.40 -20.11 17.47
N ARG A 28 -16.52 -21.09 17.26
CA ARG A 28 -15.08 -21.01 17.50
C ARG A 28 -14.30 -21.72 16.39
N LEU A 29 -14.72 -21.46 15.15
CA LEU A 29 -13.99 -21.78 13.91
C LEU A 29 -13.85 -20.55 12.99
N MET A 30 -13.93 -19.35 13.54
CA MET A 30 -13.26 -18.21 12.91
C MET A 30 -11.95 -18.06 13.66
N GLY A 31 -10.86 -18.53 13.05
CA GLY A 31 -9.54 -18.17 13.52
C GLY A 31 -9.48 -16.65 13.63
N GLU A 32 -8.80 -16.14 14.65
CA GLU A 32 -8.51 -14.71 14.73
C GLU A 32 -8.00 -14.26 13.36
N PRO A 33 -8.51 -13.16 12.78
CA PRO A 33 -8.01 -12.65 11.52
C PRO A 33 -6.50 -12.54 11.64
N THR A 34 -5.81 -13.29 10.80
CA THR A 34 -4.36 -13.25 10.70
C THR A 34 -3.97 -11.84 10.24
N GLU A 35 -2.74 -11.39 10.54
CA GLU A 35 -2.31 -10.06 10.09
C GLU A 35 -2.41 -9.88 8.56
N SER A 36 -2.41 -10.98 7.81
CA SER A 36 -2.69 -11.03 6.36
C SER A 36 -4.13 -10.74 5.94
N ASP A 37 -5.08 -10.68 6.86
CA ASP A 37 -6.50 -10.38 6.58
C ASP A 37 -6.82 -8.88 6.66
N ARG A 38 -5.84 -8.03 7.01
CA ARG A 38 -6.03 -6.58 6.99
C ARG A 38 -6.06 -6.08 5.54
N PRO A 39 -6.98 -5.16 5.20
CA PRO A 39 -6.97 -4.56 3.87
C PRO A 39 -5.64 -3.83 3.64
N PRO A 40 -5.12 -3.84 2.40
CA PRO A 40 -3.89 -3.13 2.09
C PRO A 40 -4.05 -1.64 2.38
N TYR A 41 -2.96 -0.99 2.79
CA TYR A 41 -2.94 0.46 2.92
C TYR A 41 -3.18 1.11 1.56
N GLN A 42 -4.07 2.10 1.53
CA GLN A 42 -4.30 2.93 0.35
C GLN A 42 -3.44 4.19 0.44
N VAL A 43 -2.74 4.50 -0.65
CA VAL A 43 -2.00 5.76 -0.80
C VAL A 43 -2.54 6.46 -2.05
N THR A 44 -2.81 7.76 -1.93
CA THR A 44 -3.34 8.59 -3.01
C THR A 44 -2.30 9.62 -3.41
N PRO A 45 -1.91 9.72 -4.70
CA PRO A 45 -1.02 10.78 -5.14
C PRO A 45 -1.61 12.17 -4.88
N ILE A 46 -0.75 13.07 -4.39
CA ILE A 46 -1.09 14.48 -4.13
C ILE A 46 -0.71 15.41 -5.29
N GLY A 47 0.03 14.89 -6.26
CA GLY A 47 0.56 15.67 -7.37
C GLY A 47 1.44 14.81 -8.28
N ARG A 48 2.15 15.47 -9.19
CA ARG A 48 3.12 14.84 -10.09
C ARG A 48 4.38 15.69 -10.21
N VAL A 49 5.48 15.01 -10.50
CA VAL A 49 6.72 15.67 -10.90
C VAL A 49 6.57 16.18 -12.34
N ARG A 50 6.91 17.44 -12.58
CA ARG A 50 7.17 17.97 -13.93
C ARG A 50 8.63 18.38 -14.07
N VAL A 51 9.20 18.18 -15.25
CA VAL A 51 10.55 18.66 -15.57
C VAL A 51 10.44 19.67 -16.70
N ILE A 52 10.63 20.95 -16.38
CA ILE A 52 10.53 22.09 -17.30
C ILE A 52 11.93 22.67 -17.46
N ASP A 53 12.45 22.69 -18.69
CA ASP A 53 13.81 23.19 -19.00
C ASP A 53 14.91 22.58 -18.10
N GLY A 54 14.78 21.28 -17.79
CA GLY A 54 15.70 20.54 -16.93
C GLY A 54 15.55 20.82 -15.43
N ARG A 55 14.58 21.65 -15.03
CA ARG A 55 14.27 21.96 -13.63
C ARG A 55 13.07 21.15 -13.13
N PRO A 56 13.18 20.50 -11.96
CA PRO A 56 12.06 19.78 -11.38
C PRO A 56 11.06 20.71 -10.69
N HIS A 57 9.80 20.48 -10.97
CA HIS A 57 8.63 21.08 -10.34
C HIS A 57 7.79 19.99 -9.68
N LEU A 58 7.28 20.28 -8.48
CA LEU A 58 6.27 19.48 -7.81
C LEU A 58 4.92 20.13 -8.09
N ASP A 59 4.19 19.60 -9.06
CA ASP A 59 2.86 20.08 -9.43
C ASP A 59 1.81 19.38 -8.56
N ILE A 60 1.36 20.09 -7.54
CA ILE A 60 0.36 19.60 -6.58
C ILE A 60 -1.03 19.78 -7.17
N ASP A 61 -1.88 18.77 -7.01
CA ASP A 61 -3.29 18.87 -7.42
C ASP A 61 -3.91 20.07 -6.69
N PRO A 62 -4.60 20.98 -7.39
CA PRO A 62 -5.17 22.19 -6.80
C PRO A 62 -6.00 21.96 -5.53
N ARG A 63 -6.66 20.80 -5.39
CA ARG A 63 -7.42 20.47 -4.17
C ARG A 63 -6.57 20.37 -2.90
N TYR A 64 -5.26 20.13 -3.04
CA TYR A 64 -4.30 20.07 -1.94
C TYR A 64 -3.50 21.37 -1.76
N GLN A 65 -3.70 22.39 -2.61
CA GLN A 65 -2.97 23.67 -2.50
C GLN A 65 -3.02 24.31 -1.10
N PRO A 66 -4.14 24.29 -0.35
CA PRO A 66 -4.17 24.85 1.01
C PRO A 66 -3.17 24.20 1.97
N ALA A 67 -2.71 22.97 1.70
CA ALA A 67 -1.71 22.26 2.51
C ALA A 67 -0.28 22.79 2.33
N LEU A 68 -0.04 23.70 1.37
CA LEU A 68 1.26 24.33 1.16
C LEU A 68 1.53 25.51 2.11
N LEU A 69 0.53 25.93 2.88
CA LEU A 69 0.65 27.04 3.82
C LEU A 69 1.81 26.79 4.81
N GLY A 70 2.73 27.76 4.89
CA GLY A 70 3.91 27.69 5.76
C GLY A 70 5.17 27.11 5.10
N LEU A 71 5.08 26.60 3.88
CA LEU A 71 6.27 26.33 3.07
C LEU A 71 6.80 27.64 2.49
N GLU A 72 8.13 27.79 2.49
CA GLU A 72 8.81 29.01 2.04
C GLU A 72 9.97 28.66 1.09
N SER A 73 10.32 29.61 0.21
CA SER A 73 11.55 29.51 -0.58
C SER A 73 12.77 29.43 0.34
N GLY A 74 13.74 28.61 -0.03
CA GLY A 74 14.93 28.32 0.77
C GLY A 74 14.75 27.18 1.77
N ALA A 75 13.52 26.78 2.10
CA ALA A 75 13.27 25.65 2.99
C ALA A 75 13.76 24.32 2.37
N ARG A 76 14.23 23.41 3.22
CA ARG A 76 14.55 22.03 2.82
C ARG A 76 13.34 21.15 3.09
N ILE A 77 12.99 20.30 2.13
CA ILE A 77 11.88 19.35 2.24
C ILE A 77 12.31 17.94 1.85
N TRP A 78 11.66 16.96 2.45
CA TRP A 78 11.56 15.59 1.96
C TRP A 78 10.39 15.49 1.01
N VAL A 79 10.61 14.85 -0.14
CA VAL A 79 9.57 14.51 -1.11
C VAL A 79 9.51 12.99 -1.20
N LEU A 80 8.33 12.43 -0.90
CA LEU A 80 8.03 11.02 -1.12
C LEU A 80 7.26 10.90 -2.42
N TYR A 81 7.67 9.95 -3.27
CA TYR A 81 7.06 9.73 -4.58
C TYR A 81 6.97 8.25 -4.88
N TRP A 82 6.06 7.87 -5.78
CA TRP A 82 5.84 6.49 -6.18
C TRP A 82 6.65 6.19 -7.44
N LEU A 83 7.56 5.23 -7.38
CA LEU A 83 8.32 4.74 -8.51
C LEU A 83 7.40 3.83 -9.36
N ASP A 84 6.41 4.45 -9.98
CA ASP A 84 5.32 3.86 -10.76
C ASP A 84 5.82 2.92 -11.86
N ARG A 85 6.97 3.22 -12.46
CA ARG A 85 7.62 2.36 -13.47
C ARG A 85 8.16 1.03 -12.89
N ASN A 86 8.20 0.89 -11.57
CA ASN A 86 8.59 -0.31 -10.85
C ASN A 86 7.40 -0.94 -10.10
N ASP A 87 6.18 -0.47 -10.33
CA ASP A 87 4.97 -1.01 -9.71
C ASP A 87 4.40 -2.18 -10.52
N ALA A 88 5.16 -3.27 -10.56
CA ALA A 88 4.74 -4.52 -11.18
C ALA A 88 5.13 -5.72 -10.30
N PRO A 89 4.48 -6.88 -10.44
CA PRO A 89 4.74 -8.04 -9.57
C PRO A 89 6.21 -8.46 -9.50
N GLU A 90 6.92 -8.51 -10.65
CA GLU A 90 8.33 -8.92 -10.67
C GLU A 90 9.23 -7.89 -9.95
N PRO A 91 9.25 -6.59 -10.29
CA PRO A 91 10.09 -5.61 -9.60
C PRO A 91 9.85 -5.54 -8.08
N ARG A 92 8.59 -5.69 -7.65
CA ARG A 92 8.21 -5.63 -6.23
C ARG A 92 8.62 -6.89 -5.46
N SER A 93 8.77 -8.01 -6.14
CA SER A 93 9.23 -9.27 -5.56
C SER A 93 10.76 -9.33 -5.34
N ARG A 94 11.54 -8.40 -5.92
CA ARG A 94 13.00 -8.40 -5.79
C ARG A 94 13.43 -8.00 -4.38
N LEU A 95 14.14 -8.90 -3.71
CA LEU A 95 14.65 -8.71 -2.34
C LEU A 95 16.14 -8.39 -2.29
N GLN A 96 16.88 -8.67 -3.37
CA GLN A 96 18.31 -8.41 -3.49
C GLN A 96 18.64 -7.82 -4.86
N VAL A 97 19.66 -6.95 -4.90
CA VAL A 97 20.11 -6.25 -6.10
C VAL A 97 21.61 -6.03 -6.05
N HIS A 98 22.22 -5.90 -7.23
CA HIS A 98 23.51 -5.22 -7.34
C HIS A 98 23.24 -3.71 -7.38
N PRO A 99 23.73 -2.92 -6.40
CA PRO A 99 23.46 -1.47 -6.34
C PRO A 99 23.77 -0.76 -7.66
N ARG A 100 22.95 0.23 -8.01
CA ARG A 100 23.02 0.96 -9.30
C ARG A 100 22.92 0.07 -10.55
N GLY A 101 22.47 -1.19 -10.41
CA GLY A 101 22.41 -2.16 -11.50
C GLY A 101 23.77 -2.64 -12.01
N ASN A 102 24.87 -2.38 -11.28
CA ASN A 102 26.22 -2.74 -11.70
C ASN A 102 26.63 -4.10 -11.12
N PRO A 103 26.81 -5.16 -11.93
CA PRO A 103 27.19 -6.50 -11.45
C PRO A 103 28.53 -6.57 -10.69
N ALA A 104 29.41 -5.58 -10.86
CA ALA A 104 30.66 -5.50 -10.12
C ALA A 104 30.46 -5.08 -8.64
N ASN A 105 29.33 -4.47 -8.29
CA ASN A 105 29.01 -4.15 -6.91
C ASN A 105 28.59 -5.43 -6.16
N PRO A 106 28.87 -5.59 -4.86
CA PRO A 106 28.37 -6.72 -4.09
C PRO A 106 26.84 -6.80 -4.10
N LEU A 107 26.30 -8.02 -4.16
CA LEU A 107 24.86 -8.25 -4.01
C LEU A 107 24.41 -7.82 -2.60
N GLN A 108 23.36 -7.03 -2.51
CA GLN A 108 22.83 -6.50 -1.24
C GLN A 108 21.31 -6.65 -1.18
N GLY A 109 20.77 -6.77 0.05
CA GLY A 109 19.33 -6.69 0.27
C GLY A 109 18.80 -5.30 -0.07
N VAL A 110 17.61 -5.22 -0.67
CA VAL A 110 17.05 -3.94 -1.17
C VAL A 110 16.91 -2.87 -0.09
N PHE A 111 16.66 -3.26 1.16
CA PHE A 111 16.56 -2.35 2.32
C PHE A 111 17.90 -1.75 2.77
N ALA A 112 19.03 -2.34 2.38
CA ALA A 112 20.35 -1.75 2.58
C ALA A 112 20.75 -0.78 1.45
N THR A 113 19.86 -0.56 0.46
CA THR A 113 20.15 0.22 -0.74
C THR A 113 19.07 1.26 -1.03
N ARG A 114 19.33 2.10 -2.04
CA ARG A 114 18.33 3.02 -2.62
C ARG A 114 17.75 2.50 -3.96
N ALA A 115 17.83 1.19 -4.23
CA ALA A 115 17.35 0.66 -5.49
C ALA A 115 15.82 0.80 -5.64
N PRO A 116 15.31 1.12 -6.84
CA PRO A 116 13.89 1.33 -7.06
C PRO A 116 13.06 0.03 -7.03
N LEU A 117 13.73 -1.12 -7.12
CA LEU A 117 13.16 -2.46 -7.06
C LEU A 117 12.97 -2.84 -5.59
N ARG A 118 11.73 -2.80 -5.09
CA ARG A 118 11.42 -3.01 -3.67
C ARG A 118 9.93 -3.32 -3.47
N PRO A 119 9.56 -3.99 -2.35
CA PRO A 119 8.16 -4.37 -2.09
C PRO A 119 7.16 -3.22 -2.13
N ASN A 120 7.57 -2.04 -1.64
CA ASN A 120 6.82 -0.79 -1.76
C ASN A 120 7.70 0.22 -2.50
N PRO A 121 7.46 0.49 -3.80
CA PRO A 121 8.31 1.32 -4.66
C PRO A 121 8.19 2.82 -4.32
N ILE A 122 8.51 3.17 -3.08
CA ILE A 122 8.55 4.56 -2.60
C ILE A 122 9.96 5.10 -2.79
N GLY A 123 10.06 6.20 -3.53
CA GLY A 123 11.24 7.04 -3.64
C GLY A 123 11.23 8.16 -2.60
N LEU A 124 12.42 8.64 -2.24
CA LEU A 124 12.64 9.69 -1.27
C LEU A 124 13.75 10.60 -1.76
N SER A 125 13.48 11.90 -1.81
CA SER A 125 14.47 12.92 -2.18
C SER A 125 14.46 14.04 -1.16
N GLN A 126 15.64 14.54 -0.78
CA GLN A 126 15.77 15.81 -0.07
C GLN A 126 16.07 16.92 -1.08
N CYS A 127 15.25 17.95 -1.11
CA CYS A 127 15.45 19.09 -1.99
C CYS A 127 15.24 20.43 -1.27
N ARG A 128 15.68 21.51 -1.90
CA ARG A 128 15.45 22.89 -1.47
C ARG A 128 14.36 23.50 -2.34
N ILE A 129 13.38 24.15 -1.70
CA ILE A 129 12.38 24.95 -2.39
C ILE A 129 13.06 26.18 -2.98
N LEU A 130 12.89 26.41 -4.28
CA LEU A 130 13.40 27.59 -4.98
C LEU A 130 12.29 28.64 -5.14
N ALA A 131 11.07 28.21 -5.47
CA ALA A 131 9.91 29.08 -5.62
C ALA A 131 8.63 28.29 -5.38
N ILE A 132 7.56 28.98 -4.98
CA ILE A 132 6.21 28.43 -4.84
C ILE A 132 5.27 29.37 -5.58
N GLU A 133 4.54 28.83 -6.56
CA GLU A 133 3.67 29.58 -7.46
C GLU A 133 2.33 28.83 -7.57
N GLY A 134 1.33 29.28 -6.81
CA GLY A 134 0.04 28.58 -6.70
C GLY A 134 0.21 27.19 -6.10
N ALA A 135 -0.03 26.15 -6.89
CA ALA A 135 0.13 24.75 -6.50
C ALA A 135 1.41 24.09 -7.07
N SER A 136 2.31 24.87 -7.68
CA SER A 136 3.59 24.36 -8.19
C SER A 136 4.74 24.79 -7.27
N ILE A 137 5.62 23.84 -6.94
CA ILE A 137 6.83 24.08 -6.14
C ILE A 137 8.05 23.78 -7.00
N THR A 138 8.83 24.80 -7.30
CA THR A 138 10.11 24.62 -7.99
C THR A 138 11.18 24.17 -7.01
N VAL A 139 11.93 23.12 -7.31
CA VAL A 139 12.99 22.60 -6.42
C VAL A 139 14.35 22.51 -7.12
N ASP A 140 15.43 22.48 -6.33
CA ASP A 140 16.80 22.47 -6.86
C ASP A 140 17.21 21.16 -7.54
N ARG A 141 16.71 20.03 -7.03
CA ARG A 141 16.97 18.69 -7.55
C ARG A 141 15.86 17.73 -7.15
N LEU A 142 15.68 16.68 -7.94
CA LEU A 142 14.79 15.58 -7.62
C LEU A 142 15.20 14.33 -8.40
N ASP A 143 15.39 13.21 -7.71
CA ASP A 143 15.75 11.94 -8.33
C ASP A 143 14.51 11.17 -8.83
N ALA A 144 13.63 11.86 -9.56
CA ALA A 144 12.38 11.32 -10.08
C ALA A 144 12.20 11.68 -11.56
N TRP A 145 11.45 10.85 -12.29
CA TRP A 145 11.17 11.13 -13.69
C TRP A 145 10.01 12.12 -13.83
N ASN A 146 9.90 12.73 -15.02
CA ASN A 146 8.69 13.46 -15.39
C ASN A 146 7.45 12.54 -15.29
N GLU A 147 6.34 13.09 -14.81
CA GLU A 147 5.08 12.43 -14.44
C GLU A 147 5.09 11.53 -13.21
N THR A 148 6.23 11.34 -12.54
CA THR A 148 6.28 10.48 -11.34
C THR A 148 5.28 10.98 -10.28
N PRO A 149 4.37 10.12 -9.76
CA PRO A 149 3.39 10.51 -8.76
C PRO A 149 4.03 10.93 -7.44
N ILE A 150 3.60 12.06 -6.88
CA ILE A 150 4.03 12.54 -5.57
C ILE A 150 3.07 12.00 -4.52
N LEU A 151 3.61 11.45 -3.44
CA LEU A 151 2.83 10.91 -2.33
C LEU A 151 2.74 11.89 -1.17
N ASP A 152 3.84 12.55 -0.83
CA ASP A 152 3.90 13.41 0.35
C ASP A 152 5.07 14.39 0.29
N ILE A 153 4.96 15.49 1.05
CA ILE A 153 5.99 16.52 1.23
C ILE A 153 6.10 16.84 2.72
N LYS A 154 7.33 16.83 3.26
CA LYS A 154 7.58 17.14 4.67
C LYS A 154 8.75 18.11 4.83
N PRO A 155 8.69 19.09 5.75
CA PRO A 155 9.86 19.91 6.05
C PRO A 155 10.99 19.05 6.64
N VAL A 156 12.23 19.37 6.28
CA VAL A 156 13.41 18.86 6.99
C VAL A 156 13.54 19.69 8.26
N LEU A 157 13.37 19.05 9.41
CA LEU A 157 13.64 19.69 10.70
C LEU A 157 15.15 19.93 10.80
N ALA A 158 15.55 21.11 11.23
CA ALA A 158 16.92 21.30 11.70
C ALA A 158 17.11 20.40 12.92
N ASP A 159 18.26 19.73 13.01
CA ASP A 159 18.62 19.01 14.23
C ASP A 159 18.58 20.02 15.40
N GLU A 160 17.89 19.69 16.48
CA GLU A 160 17.92 20.47 17.74
C GLU A 160 19.33 20.54 18.33
#